data_AF-A0A7J7PWZ8-F1
#
_entry.id   AF-A0A7J7PWZ8-F1
#
_cell.length_a   1.000
_cell.length_b   1.000
_cell.length_c   1.000
_cell.angle_alpha   90.00
_cell.angle_beta   90.00
_cell.angle_gamma   90.00
#
_symmetry.space_group_name_H-M   'P 1'
#
loop_
_entity.id
_entity.type
_entity.pdbx_description
1 polymer ?
#
loop_
_entity_poly.entity_id
_entity_poly.type
_entity_poly.pdbx_seq_one_letter_code
_entity_poly.pdbx_strand_id
1 'polypeptide(L)'
;MAQPTAAEVQDGAGRVEAYSCSVCQQVTRFPRYTKPAKLLETRRGRCGEWAHTFLLVLRAVGLDARHVTDNADHVWCEYYSLALGRWVHVDPCEEAWDTPLLYEGGWGKSLAYVFGCSKHGAMDITRRYVLQPQALPALRSQVPEAWLAATLARLNSPLRAAMDTNARREAALREAAEALQLMSFEDDGSGAAAVAAANLPARQSGAQAWRSARGETGGEVTAQSRSAGHATSYQRAHDDALPPLFAAAGRITGGACRASGEHRGGQPSQQALRAFDGSLSSKWLDFGGGGSDGAAWLEYQLLPRQDAVILSHYDMVVAEDCPERDPRDWVLECIPERPNADTSSSGSSSNLDAGWVVLDQRCGEHFHRRHQLRSFLVPEAARIASRQWRLRITCAANPSTANSVQVACLNLYSSIVALRVLHGQREQQQWHMQSSSLPQPQGMPLCLLYFSLDHWCNITRLLACGAAASDGDRASASELHDSVLDTECGVVQRIINNMFEYPNNAKFWQLGTRGSKIQPVLRHPSMLALLLQVGFRPMMDLSPEVSVTEQHVRLVADGSSRENIALLRALKE
;
A
#
# COMPACT_ATOMS: atom_id res chain seq x y z
N MET A 1 14.86 -12.92 43.15
CA MET A 1 16.16 -12.65 42.51
C MET A 1 17.18 -13.66 43.03
N ALA A 2 18.11 -14.11 42.20
CA ALA A 2 19.22 -14.98 42.58
C ALA A 2 20.57 -14.33 42.26
N GLN A 3 21.63 -14.72 42.96
CA GLN A 3 22.99 -14.28 42.62
C GLN A 3 23.44 -14.92 41.30
N PRO A 4 24.05 -14.16 40.37
CA PRO A 4 24.68 -14.70 39.18
C PRO A 4 25.80 -15.69 39.52
N THR A 5 25.86 -16.80 38.82
CA THR A 5 27.00 -17.73 38.86
C THR A 5 28.21 -17.15 38.12
N ALA A 6 29.41 -17.68 38.37
CA ALA A 6 30.63 -17.22 37.69
C ALA A 6 30.52 -17.28 36.15
N ALA A 7 29.91 -18.34 35.60
CA ALA A 7 29.66 -18.47 34.17
C ALA A 7 28.66 -17.42 33.65
N GLU A 8 27.58 -17.18 34.40
CA GLU A 8 26.59 -16.15 34.04
C GLU A 8 27.21 -14.74 34.07
N VAL A 9 28.08 -14.44 35.05
CA VAL A 9 28.84 -13.17 35.10
C VAL A 9 29.79 -13.05 33.93
N GLN A 10 30.51 -14.13 33.59
CA GLN A 10 31.40 -14.17 32.43
C GLN A 10 30.64 -13.88 31.13
N ASP A 11 29.39 -14.31 31.01
CA ASP A 11 28.51 -14.03 29.87
C ASP A 11 27.78 -12.67 29.98
N GLY A 12 28.10 -11.86 30.98
CA GLY A 12 27.58 -10.49 31.14
C GLY A 12 26.23 -10.39 31.84
N ALA A 13 25.81 -11.40 32.62
CA ALA A 13 24.63 -11.29 33.46
C ALA A 13 24.94 -10.49 34.74
N GLY A 14 24.41 -9.27 34.83
CA GLY A 14 24.50 -8.45 36.05
C GLY A 14 23.47 -8.82 37.11
N ARG A 15 22.36 -9.47 36.70
CA ARG A 15 21.29 -9.91 37.60
C ARG A 15 20.63 -11.19 37.09
N VAL A 16 20.13 -12.02 38.01
CA VAL A 16 19.38 -13.24 37.67
C VAL A 16 18.01 -13.22 38.32
N GLU A 17 16.99 -13.33 37.50
CA GLU A 17 15.61 -13.55 37.94
C GLU A 17 15.42 -15.05 38.22
N ALA A 18 14.70 -15.41 39.27
CA ALA A 18 14.49 -16.80 39.66
C ALA A 18 13.00 -17.05 39.83
N TYR A 19 12.50 -18.10 39.17
CA TYR A 19 11.09 -18.43 39.07
C TYR A 19 10.86 -19.84 39.60
N SER A 20 9.98 -20.00 40.59
CA SER A 20 9.58 -21.32 41.05
C SER A 20 8.40 -21.84 40.24
N CYS A 21 8.46 -23.09 39.78
CA CYS A 21 7.34 -23.74 39.11
C CYS A 21 6.29 -24.18 40.15
N SER A 22 5.04 -23.75 40.00
CA SER A 22 3.95 -24.15 40.89
C SER A 22 3.60 -25.65 40.83
N VAL A 23 3.98 -26.34 39.76
CA VAL A 23 3.69 -27.77 39.55
C VAL A 23 4.80 -28.65 40.12
N CYS A 24 6.05 -28.43 39.72
CA CYS A 24 7.17 -29.30 40.09
C CYS A 24 8.12 -28.72 41.15
N GLN A 25 7.87 -27.49 41.63
CA GLN A 25 8.66 -26.78 42.63
C GLN A 25 10.14 -26.54 42.24
N GLN A 26 10.53 -26.82 41.00
CA GLN A 26 11.86 -26.53 40.48
C GLN A 26 12.02 -25.03 40.22
N VAL A 27 13.24 -24.54 40.47
CA VAL A 27 13.59 -23.13 40.25
C VAL A 27 14.25 -22.95 38.88
N THR A 28 13.58 -22.21 38.00
CA THR A 28 14.12 -21.77 36.72
C THR A 28 14.86 -20.45 36.89
N ARG A 29 16.10 -20.39 36.43
CA ARG A 29 16.92 -19.18 36.41
C ARG A 29 16.75 -18.45 35.08
N PHE A 30 16.69 -17.13 35.14
CA PHE A 30 16.64 -16.24 34.00
C PHE A 30 17.68 -15.13 34.14
N PRO A 31 18.94 -15.40 33.72
CA PRO A 31 20.00 -14.40 33.74
C PRO A 31 19.75 -13.30 32.70
N ARG A 32 19.92 -12.04 33.11
CA ARG A 32 19.76 -10.86 32.25
C ARG A 32 21.10 -10.50 31.62
N TYR A 33 21.41 -11.17 30.51
CA TYR A 33 22.68 -11.02 29.80
C TYR A 33 22.76 -9.69 29.04
N THR A 34 23.92 -9.05 29.08
CA THR A 34 24.19 -7.83 28.28
C THR A 34 25.05 -8.09 27.05
N LYS A 35 25.75 -9.24 26.97
CA LYS A 35 26.61 -9.58 25.83
C LYS A 35 25.77 -10.07 24.64
N PRO A 36 25.78 -9.37 23.49
CA PRO A 36 24.99 -9.77 22.32
C PRO A 36 25.32 -11.18 21.80
N ALA A 37 26.58 -11.61 21.87
CA ALA A 37 26.97 -12.97 21.48
C ALA A 37 26.22 -14.05 22.27
N LYS A 38 26.06 -13.85 23.58
CA LYS A 38 25.27 -14.78 24.41
C LYS A 38 23.79 -14.75 24.05
N LEU A 39 23.27 -13.58 23.70
CA LEU A 39 21.87 -13.41 23.34
C LEU A 39 21.49 -14.12 22.04
N LEU A 40 22.44 -14.31 21.11
CA LEU A 40 22.24 -15.14 19.91
C LEU A 40 22.05 -16.63 20.24
N GLU A 41 22.60 -17.10 21.36
CA GLU A 41 22.39 -18.46 21.87
C GLU A 41 21.06 -18.57 22.62
N THR A 42 20.77 -17.63 23.53
CA THR A 42 19.59 -17.73 24.40
C THR A 42 18.29 -17.40 23.68
N ARG A 43 18.33 -16.51 22.68
CA ARG A 43 17.21 -16.09 21.81
C ARG A 43 15.94 -15.71 22.58
N ARG A 44 16.11 -15.14 23.77
CA ARG A 44 15.02 -14.74 24.66
C ARG A 44 15.46 -13.60 25.56
N GLY A 45 14.51 -12.76 25.96
CA GLY A 45 14.82 -11.56 26.73
C GLY A 45 13.65 -10.58 26.82
N ARG A 46 13.91 -9.39 27.37
CA ARG A 46 13.02 -8.22 27.33
C ARG A 46 13.63 -7.15 26.43
N CYS A 47 13.07 -5.95 26.41
CA CYS A 47 13.48 -4.88 25.51
C CYS A 47 14.99 -4.64 25.44
N GLY A 48 15.69 -4.69 26.58
CA GLY A 48 17.15 -4.62 26.62
C GLY A 48 17.85 -5.67 25.75
N GLU A 49 17.57 -6.95 25.98
CA GLU A 49 18.16 -8.04 25.21
C GLU A 49 17.79 -7.99 23.72
N TRP A 50 16.54 -7.67 23.41
CA TRP A 50 16.06 -7.54 22.03
C TRP A 50 16.77 -6.39 21.32
N ALA A 51 16.81 -5.19 21.90
CA ALA A 51 17.50 -4.03 21.34
C ALA A 51 19.00 -4.27 21.18
N HIS A 52 19.68 -4.88 22.16
CA HIS A 52 21.12 -5.18 22.07
C HIS A 52 21.44 -6.17 20.95
N THR A 53 20.63 -7.22 20.82
CA THR A 53 20.83 -8.25 19.78
C THR A 53 20.54 -7.67 18.40
N PHE A 54 19.45 -6.90 18.27
CA PHE A 54 19.10 -6.28 17.00
C PHE A 54 20.11 -5.21 16.56
N LEU A 55 20.65 -4.42 17.50
CA LEU A 55 21.73 -3.48 17.20
C LEU A 55 22.97 -4.17 16.66
N LEU A 56 23.33 -5.35 17.20
CA LEU A 56 24.40 -6.18 16.65
C LEU A 56 24.09 -6.58 15.20
N VAL A 57 22.87 -7.04 14.92
CA VAL A 57 22.45 -7.45 13.56
C VAL A 57 22.54 -6.28 12.59
N LEU A 58 21.99 -5.11 12.93
CA LEU A 58 22.06 -3.91 12.09
C LEU A 58 23.51 -3.53 11.74
N ARG A 59 24.41 -3.57 12.74
CA ARG A 59 25.82 -3.25 12.53
C ARG A 59 26.56 -4.33 11.74
N ALA A 60 26.21 -5.60 11.93
CA ALA A 60 26.81 -6.72 11.21
C ALA A 60 26.51 -6.67 9.70
N VAL A 61 25.33 -6.17 9.31
CA VAL A 61 24.98 -5.95 7.89
C VAL A 61 25.52 -4.63 7.31
N GLY A 62 26.31 -3.89 8.09
CA GLY A 62 26.98 -2.66 7.63
C GLY A 62 26.14 -1.38 7.76
N LEU A 63 24.97 -1.43 8.42
CA LEU A 63 24.19 -0.23 8.66
C LEU A 63 24.79 0.61 9.79
N ASP A 64 24.74 1.93 9.63
CA ASP A 64 25.05 2.85 10.72
C ASP A 64 23.86 2.89 11.68
N ALA A 65 24.06 2.40 12.90
CA ALA A 65 22.99 2.19 13.86
C ALA A 65 23.39 2.60 15.28
N ARG A 66 22.42 3.17 16.00
CA ARG A 66 22.59 3.68 17.36
C ARG A 66 21.61 3.04 18.32
N HIS A 67 22.08 2.83 19.55
CA HIS A 67 21.25 2.41 20.67
C HIS A 67 20.47 3.62 21.18
N VAL A 68 19.18 3.47 21.45
CA VAL A 68 18.36 4.55 21.99
C VAL A 68 17.82 4.12 23.36
N THR A 69 17.92 5.03 24.33
CA THR A 69 17.38 4.84 25.68
C THR A 69 16.51 6.02 26.07
N ASP A 70 15.40 5.75 26.76
CA ASP A 70 14.55 6.76 27.38
C ASP A 70 14.77 6.85 28.91
N ASN A 71 14.13 7.84 29.52
CA ASN A 71 14.06 8.00 30.98
C ASN A 71 12.97 7.15 31.65
N ALA A 72 12.24 6.33 30.88
CA ALA A 72 11.06 5.57 31.30
C ALA A 72 11.28 4.04 31.14
N ASP A 73 12.52 3.58 31.34
CA ASP A 73 12.92 2.17 31.35
C ASP A 73 12.55 1.42 30.07
N HIS A 74 12.84 2.01 28.90
CA HIS A 74 12.76 1.35 27.60
C HIS A 74 13.93 1.73 26.70
N VAL A 75 14.26 0.79 25.81
CA VAL A 75 15.37 0.91 24.89
C VAL A 75 15.00 0.32 23.54
N TRP A 76 15.51 0.95 22.48
CA TRP A 76 15.28 0.55 21.08
C TRP A 76 16.50 0.92 20.24
N CYS A 77 16.35 0.92 18.91
CA CYS A 77 17.43 1.24 17.98
C CYS A 77 17.01 2.32 16.98
N GLU A 78 17.99 2.98 16.39
CA GLU A 78 17.81 3.75 15.16
C GLU A 78 18.89 3.38 14.17
N TYR A 79 18.57 3.45 12.88
CA TYR A 79 19.57 3.29 11.83
C TYR A 79 19.51 4.48 10.86
N TYR A 80 20.64 4.83 10.27
CA TYR A 80 20.71 5.89 9.27
C TYR A 80 20.33 5.34 7.90
N SER A 81 19.20 5.80 7.35
CA SER A 81 18.75 5.42 6.01
C SER A 81 19.34 6.37 4.97
N LEU A 82 20.22 5.83 4.11
CA LEU A 82 20.78 6.61 2.99
C LEU A 82 19.69 7.03 2.00
N ALA A 83 18.68 6.19 1.77
CA ALA A 83 17.58 6.47 0.85
C ALA A 83 16.67 7.62 1.35
N LEU A 84 16.50 7.74 2.67
CA LEU A 84 15.70 8.82 3.29
C LEU A 84 16.53 10.01 3.74
N GLY A 85 17.86 9.90 3.75
CA GLY A 85 18.78 10.94 4.23
C GLY A 85 18.66 11.25 5.72
N ARG A 86 18.11 10.34 6.55
CA ARG A 86 17.88 10.58 7.99
C ARG A 86 17.93 9.32 8.84
N TRP A 87 18.02 9.52 10.15
CA TRP A 87 17.84 8.46 11.14
C TRP A 87 16.37 8.00 11.17
N VAL A 88 16.19 6.67 11.22
CA VAL A 88 14.90 5.99 11.24
C VAL A 88 14.78 5.19 12.53
N HIS A 89 13.67 5.40 13.24
CA HIS A 89 13.29 4.66 14.43
C HIS A 89 13.07 3.17 14.13
N VAL A 90 13.60 2.27 14.95
CA VAL A 90 13.29 0.83 14.89
C VAL A 90 13.21 0.22 16.28
N ASP A 91 12.09 -0.43 16.60
CA ASP A 91 11.91 -1.19 17.85
C ASP A 91 11.66 -2.67 17.55
N PRO A 92 12.64 -3.56 17.78
CA PRO A 92 12.49 -4.99 17.51
C PRO A 92 11.53 -5.69 18.47
N CYS A 93 11.18 -5.08 19.61
CA CYS A 93 10.24 -5.67 20.57
C CYS A 93 8.79 -5.53 20.11
N GLU A 94 8.54 -4.49 19.31
CA GLU A 94 7.21 -4.08 18.86
C GLU A 94 7.04 -4.21 17.34
N GLU A 95 8.07 -4.72 16.65
CA GLU A 95 8.13 -4.78 15.18
C GLU A 95 7.87 -3.41 14.52
N ALA A 96 8.30 -2.34 15.18
CA ALA A 96 8.01 -0.97 14.76
C ALA A 96 9.14 -0.40 13.90
N TRP A 97 8.79 0.25 12.80
CA TRP A 97 9.72 0.95 11.90
C TRP A 97 9.19 2.36 11.64
N ASP A 98 10.06 3.36 11.83
CA ASP A 98 9.77 4.79 11.63
C ASP A 98 8.55 5.34 12.38
N THR A 99 8.25 4.76 13.55
CA THR A 99 7.13 5.14 14.42
C THR A 99 7.60 5.76 15.75
N PRO A 100 8.27 6.92 15.76
CA PRO A 100 8.87 7.44 16.99
C PRO A 100 7.85 7.89 18.04
N LEU A 101 6.62 8.24 17.65
CA LEU A 101 5.57 8.63 18.60
C LEU A 101 4.91 7.44 19.32
N LEU A 102 5.35 6.20 19.05
CA LEU A 102 4.80 4.97 19.64
C LEU A 102 4.73 5.04 21.17
N TYR A 103 5.73 5.64 21.81
CA TYR A 103 5.87 5.63 23.25
C TYR A 103 4.97 6.64 23.96
N GLU A 104 5.09 7.93 23.62
CA GLU A 104 4.25 8.96 24.24
C GLU A 104 2.82 8.91 23.72
N GLY A 105 2.65 8.74 22.41
CA GLY A 105 1.33 8.69 21.78
C GLY A 105 0.61 7.36 21.94
N GLY A 106 1.30 6.24 21.71
CA GLY A 106 0.68 4.90 21.81
C GLY A 106 0.59 4.38 23.24
N TRP A 107 1.67 4.51 24.03
CA TRP A 107 1.71 3.96 25.38
C TRP A 107 1.36 4.96 26.48
N GLY A 108 1.23 6.25 26.13
CA GLY A 108 1.00 7.31 27.12
C GLY A 108 2.21 7.59 28.01
N LYS A 109 3.42 7.24 27.57
CA LYS A 109 4.65 7.48 28.35
C LYS A 109 4.95 8.97 28.43
N SER A 110 5.25 9.45 29.63
CA SER A 110 5.82 10.80 29.81
C SER A 110 7.33 10.76 29.60
N LEU A 111 7.80 11.28 28.46
CA LEU A 111 9.20 11.28 28.09
C LEU A 111 9.83 12.66 28.31
N ALA A 112 10.94 12.69 29.06
CA ALA A 112 11.71 13.91 29.32
C ALA A 112 13.09 13.87 28.66
N TYR A 113 13.71 12.68 28.59
CA TYR A 113 15.03 12.50 28.03
C TYR A 113 15.07 11.21 27.20
N VAL A 114 15.45 11.36 25.93
CA VAL A 114 15.75 10.24 25.02
C VAL A 114 17.11 10.50 24.37
N PHE A 115 18.02 9.55 24.53
CA PHE A 115 19.39 9.68 24.04
C PHE A 115 19.72 8.58 23.04
N GLY A 116 20.26 8.97 21.88
CA GLY A 116 20.78 8.07 20.86
C GLY A 116 22.30 7.99 20.93
N CYS A 117 22.86 6.79 21.11
CA CYS A 117 24.30 6.53 21.26
C CYS A 117 24.83 5.64 20.13
N SER A 118 25.75 6.18 19.34
CA SER A 118 26.39 5.50 18.20
C SER A 118 27.91 5.46 18.34
N LYS A 119 28.61 4.90 17.35
CA LYS A 119 30.07 5.01 17.23
C LYS A 119 30.54 6.46 16.98
N HIS A 120 29.64 7.34 16.55
CA HIS A 120 29.91 8.75 16.26
C HIS A 120 29.69 9.68 17.46
N GLY A 121 29.04 9.19 18.52
CA GLY A 121 28.73 9.96 19.72
C GLY A 121 27.31 9.74 20.24
N ALA A 122 26.96 10.53 21.26
CA ALA A 122 25.65 10.59 21.87
C ALA A 122 24.91 11.88 21.48
N MET A 123 23.60 11.80 21.26
CA MET A 123 22.76 12.95 20.92
C MET A 123 21.44 12.92 21.70
N ASP A 124 20.98 14.10 22.11
CA ASP A 124 19.62 14.27 22.60
C ASP A 124 18.66 14.30 21.41
N ILE A 125 17.76 13.33 21.38
CA ILE A 125 16.80 13.12 20.30
C ILE A 125 15.38 13.15 20.81
N THR A 126 15.17 13.65 22.04
CA THR A 126 13.88 13.66 22.75
C THR A 126 12.76 14.24 21.90
N ARG A 127 13.01 15.33 21.17
CA ARG A 127 12.01 16.03 20.34
C ARG A 127 11.35 15.14 19.28
N ARG A 128 12.04 14.10 18.82
CA ARG A 128 11.49 13.14 17.84
C ARG A 128 10.40 12.25 18.45
N TYR A 129 10.48 12.00 19.75
CA TYR A 129 9.71 10.99 20.47
C TYR A 129 8.58 11.58 21.31
N VAL A 130 8.40 12.91 21.28
CA VAL A 130 7.35 13.62 22.01
C VAL A 130 6.37 14.30 21.05
N LEU A 131 5.09 14.26 21.41
CA LEU A 131 3.96 14.91 20.76
C LEU A 131 3.93 16.41 20.97
N GLN A 132 4.40 16.86 22.12
CA GLN A 132 4.35 18.27 22.52
C GLN A 132 5.75 18.74 22.95
N PRO A 133 6.66 19.01 22.00
CA PRO A 133 8.00 19.54 22.32
C PRO A 133 7.98 20.80 23.20
N GLN A 134 6.94 21.62 23.08
CA GLN A 134 6.69 22.80 23.92
C GLN A 134 6.49 22.49 25.41
N ALA A 135 6.11 21.25 25.76
CA ALA A 135 5.96 20.82 27.15
C ALA A 135 7.29 20.33 27.78
N LEU A 136 8.33 20.09 26.98
CA LEU A 136 9.62 19.59 27.45
C LEU A 136 10.27 20.45 28.55
N PRO A 137 10.24 21.81 28.50
CA PRO A 137 10.82 22.63 29.56
C PRO A 137 10.21 22.36 30.95
N ALA A 138 8.94 21.96 31.01
CA ALA A 138 8.28 21.62 32.27
C ALA A 138 8.64 20.21 32.77
N LEU A 139 8.93 19.28 31.85
CA LEU A 139 9.27 17.88 32.17
C LEU A 139 10.76 17.69 32.48
N ARG A 140 11.63 18.56 31.97
CA ARG A 140 13.09 18.44 32.03
C ARG A 140 13.69 19.26 33.17
N SER A 141 13.48 18.79 34.39
CA SER A 141 13.96 19.45 35.62
C SER A 141 15.23 18.84 36.23
N GLN A 142 15.73 17.72 35.70
CA GLN A 142 16.85 16.98 36.30
C GLN A 142 18.21 17.67 36.09
N VAL A 143 18.41 18.31 34.93
CA VAL A 143 19.64 19.02 34.57
C VAL A 143 19.33 20.26 33.72
N PRO A 144 20.13 21.34 33.81
CA PRO A 144 19.99 22.49 32.91
C PRO A 144 20.29 22.13 31.45
N GLU A 145 19.51 22.65 30.49
CA GLU A 145 19.70 22.40 29.05
C GLU A 145 21.11 22.78 28.56
N ALA A 146 21.63 23.92 29.02
CA ALA A 146 22.98 24.38 28.68
C ALA A 146 24.06 23.40 29.20
N TRP A 147 23.85 22.83 30.40
CA TRP A 147 24.76 21.84 30.96
C TRP A 147 24.72 20.53 30.18
N LEU A 148 23.51 20.10 29.76
CA LEU A 148 23.35 18.89 28.96
C LEU A 148 24.03 19.02 27.59
N ALA A 149 23.79 20.14 26.89
CA ALA A 149 24.43 20.42 25.61
C ALA A 149 25.97 20.44 25.72
N ALA A 150 26.50 21.12 26.75
CA ALA A 150 27.94 21.15 27.01
C ALA A 150 28.51 19.76 27.34
N THR A 151 27.75 18.94 28.06
CA THR A 151 28.15 17.58 28.42
C THR A 151 28.18 16.66 27.20
N LEU A 152 27.16 16.70 26.34
CA LEU A 152 27.14 15.95 25.08
C LEU A 152 28.29 16.36 24.16
N ALA A 153 28.55 17.67 24.02
CA ALA A 153 29.68 18.16 23.25
C ALA A 153 31.03 17.65 23.79
N ARG A 154 31.20 17.66 25.12
CA ARG A 154 32.41 17.15 25.79
C ARG A 154 32.59 15.64 25.61
N LEU A 155 31.50 14.86 25.67
CA LEU A 155 31.54 13.41 25.43
C LEU A 155 31.88 13.08 23.98
N ASN A 156 31.36 13.84 23.02
CA ASN A 156 31.54 13.57 21.60
C ASN A 156 32.88 14.08 21.06
N SER A 157 33.48 15.10 21.67
CA SER A 157 34.74 15.70 21.23
C SER A 157 35.89 14.70 21.00
N PRO A 158 36.26 13.82 21.95
CA PRO A 158 37.34 12.85 21.74
C PRO A 158 36.99 11.79 20.68
N LEU A 159 35.73 11.37 20.60
CA LEU A 159 35.26 10.41 19.60
C LEU A 159 35.42 10.98 18.18
N ARG A 160 35.05 12.24 17.98
CA ARG A 160 35.17 12.94 16.70
C ARG A 160 36.62 13.26 16.34
N ALA A 161 37.46 13.57 17.33
CA ALA A 161 38.88 13.82 17.12
C ALA A 161 39.63 12.59 16.60
N ALA A 162 39.19 11.40 17.00
CA ALA A 162 39.75 10.12 16.53
C ALA A 162 39.28 9.70 15.12
N MET A 163 38.24 10.33 14.58
CA MET A 163 37.74 10.04 13.22
C MET A 163 38.61 10.70 12.15
N ASP A 164 38.71 10.06 10.98
CA ASP A 164 39.31 10.67 9.80
C ASP A 164 38.50 11.87 9.29
N THR A 165 39.12 12.70 8.45
CA THR A 165 38.55 13.97 7.97
C THR A 165 37.23 13.77 7.23
N ASN A 166 37.09 12.72 6.41
CA ASN A 166 35.89 12.49 5.62
C ASN A 166 34.74 11.99 6.50
N ALA A 167 35.00 11.00 7.34
CA ALA A 167 33.99 10.50 8.29
C ALA A 167 33.54 11.59 9.27
N ARG A 168 34.46 12.46 9.72
CA ARG A 168 34.13 13.60 10.58
C ARG A 168 33.23 14.61 9.87
N ARG A 169 33.52 14.92 8.60
CA ARG A 169 32.70 15.83 7.79
C ARG A 169 31.30 15.26 7.55
N GLU A 170 31.22 13.98 7.21
CA GLU A 170 29.95 13.29 7.00
C GLU A 170 29.11 13.27 8.28
N ALA A 171 29.69 12.91 9.42
CA ALA A 171 29.00 12.93 10.71
C ALA A 171 28.49 14.34 11.06
N ALA A 172 29.29 15.39 10.82
CA ALA A 172 28.88 16.76 11.06
C ALA A 172 27.71 17.20 10.17
N LEU A 173 27.69 16.79 8.89
CA LEU A 173 26.58 17.08 7.98
C LEU A 173 25.28 16.38 8.43
N ARG A 174 25.38 15.09 8.83
CA ARG A 174 24.24 14.33 9.34
C ARG A 174 23.70 14.91 10.64
N GLU A 175 24.56 15.33 11.56
CA GLU A 175 24.16 15.99 12.80
C GLU A 175 23.48 17.34 12.55
N ALA A 176 24.00 18.15 11.62
CA ALA A 176 23.36 19.41 11.24
C ALA A 176 21.97 19.19 10.63
N ALA A 177 21.82 18.20 9.75
CA ALA A 177 20.53 17.82 9.19
C ALA A 177 19.55 17.30 10.26
N GLU A 178 20.04 16.49 11.19
CA GLU A 178 19.23 16.00 12.32
C GLU A 178 18.83 17.14 13.26
N ALA A 179 19.71 18.09 13.56
CA ALA A 179 19.38 19.25 14.38
C ALA A 179 18.26 20.09 13.74
N LEU A 180 18.34 20.35 12.43
CA LEU A 180 17.27 21.06 11.69
C LEU A 180 15.95 20.29 11.74
N GLN A 181 15.98 18.96 11.56
CA GLN A 181 14.80 18.12 11.68
C GLN A 181 14.21 18.16 13.10
N LEU A 182 15.05 18.12 14.14
CA LEU A 182 14.59 18.18 15.52
C LEU A 182 14.00 19.55 15.88
N MET A 183 14.46 20.62 15.22
CA MET A 183 13.90 21.96 15.36
C MET A 183 12.56 22.10 14.63
N SER A 184 12.35 21.46 13.48
CA SER A 184 11.07 21.56 12.75
C SER A 184 9.88 21.01 13.54
N PHE A 185 10.10 20.10 14.49
CA PHE A 185 9.03 19.61 15.38
C PHE A 185 8.52 20.70 16.36
N GLU A 186 9.18 21.85 16.50
CA GLU A 186 8.67 22.97 17.31
C GLU A 186 7.56 23.77 16.59
N ASP A 187 7.55 23.78 15.24
CA ASP A 187 6.65 24.61 14.42
C ASP A 187 5.39 23.86 13.94
N ASP A 188 5.41 22.52 13.93
CA ASP A 188 4.27 21.69 13.54
C ASP A 188 3.19 21.72 14.62
N GLY A 189 2.24 22.65 14.47
CA GLY A 189 1.08 22.80 15.35
C GLY A 189 0.45 21.46 15.72
N SER A 190 0.41 21.21 17.03
CA SER A 190 -0.06 20.03 17.81
C SER A 190 -1.21 19.15 17.31
N GLY A 191 -1.93 19.51 16.24
CA GLY A 191 -3.04 18.73 15.69
C GLY A 191 -2.61 17.46 14.93
N ALA A 192 -1.60 17.51 14.07
CA ALA A 192 -1.24 16.36 13.24
C ALA A 192 -0.57 15.22 14.06
N ALA A 193 0.32 15.58 14.99
CA ALA A 193 0.98 14.62 15.87
C ALA A 193 0.00 13.99 16.87
N ALA A 194 -0.93 14.76 17.45
CA ALA A 194 -1.96 14.22 18.35
C ALA A 194 -2.94 13.29 17.63
N VAL A 195 -3.31 13.58 16.39
CA VAL A 195 -4.16 12.70 15.56
C VAL A 195 -3.41 11.43 15.13
N ALA A 196 -2.10 11.53 14.86
CA ALA A 196 -1.26 10.37 14.62
C ALA A 196 -1.14 9.48 15.88
N ALA A 197 -0.95 10.09 17.07
CA ALA A 197 -0.88 9.40 18.35
C ALA A 197 -2.15 8.63 18.73
N ALA A 198 -3.33 9.21 18.45
CA ALA A 198 -4.62 8.57 18.75
C ALA A 198 -4.82 7.22 18.05
N ASN A 199 -4.02 6.92 17.00
CA ASN A 199 -4.08 5.67 16.23
C ASN A 199 -2.88 4.75 16.48
N LEU A 200 -2.00 5.06 17.43
CA LEU A 200 -0.85 4.23 17.75
C LEU A 200 -1.23 3.10 18.72
N PRO A 201 -0.69 1.88 18.51
CA PRO A 201 -1.06 0.74 19.33
C PRO A 201 -0.53 0.89 20.76
N ALA A 202 -1.32 0.40 21.72
CA ALA A 202 -0.84 0.15 23.08
C ALA A 202 0.26 -0.92 23.07
N ARG A 203 1.00 -1.03 24.18
CA ARG A 203 2.17 -1.90 24.25
C ARG A 203 1.82 -3.37 24.01
N GLN A 204 2.49 -3.99 23.05
CA GLN A 204 2.25 -5.38 22.68
C GLN A 204 3.15 -6.33 23.47
N SER A 205 4.40 -5.93 23.76
CA SER A 205 5.37 -6.76 24.48
C SER A 205 5.22 -6.72 26.01
N GLY A 206 5.51 -7.84 26.67
CA GLY A 206 5.57 -7.96 28.13
C GLY A 206 4.32 -8.57 28.78
N ALA A 207 4.47 -9.02 30.03
CA ALA A 207 3.38 -9.66 30.78
C ALA A 207 2.21 -8.69 31.02
N GLN A 208 0.97 -9.18 30.95
CA GLN A 208 -0.23 -8.33 31.10
C GLN A 208 -0.23 -7.54 32.41
N ALA A 209 0.04 -8.20 33.54
CA ALA A 209 0.12 -7.54 34.85
C ALA A 209 1.18 -6.41 34.88
N TRP A 210 2.29 -6.57 34.15
CA TRP A 210 3.35 -5.59 34.06
C TRP A 210 2.94 -4.38 33.20
N ARG A 211 2.27 -4.62 32.08
CA ARG A 211 1.71 -3.56 31.22
C ARG A 211 0.63 -2.77 31.95
N SER A 212 -0.29 -3.46 32.64
CA SER A 212 -1.39 -2.83 33.39
C SER A 212 -0.87 -1.97 34.54
N ALA A 213 0.13 -2.44 35.29
CA ALA A 213 0.74 -1.68 36.38
C ALA A 213 1.38 -0.36 35.94
N ARG A 214 1.76 -0.26 34.66
CA ARG A 214 2.39 0.94 34.07
C ARG A 214 1.42 1.81 33.28
N GLY A 215 0.14 1.44 33.18
CA GLY A 215 -0.83 2.13 32.34
C GLY A 215 -0.59 1.98 30.83
N GLU A 216 0.29 1.07 30.43
CA GLU A 216 0.71 0.85 29.03
C GLU A 216 -0.22 -0.13 28.29
N THR A 217 -1.33 -0.55 28.91
CA THR A 217 -2.38 -1.39 28.31
C THR A 217 -3.42 -0.61 27.50
N GLY A 218 -3.26 0.71 27.39
CA GLY A 218 -4.37 1.61 27.08
C GLY A 218 -5.22 1.80 28.34
N GLY A 219 -5.49 3.05 28.72
CA GLY A 219 -6.29 3.35 29.90
C GLY A 219 -7.73 2.82 29.77
N GLU A 220 -8.35 2.50 30.91
CA GLU A 220 -9.79 2.22 31.02
C GLU A 220 -10.60 3.44 30.53
N VAL A 221 -10.86 3.48 29.23
CA VAL A 221 -12.21 3.84 28.80
C VAL A 221 -13.04 2.62 29.17
N THR A 222 -13.95 2.83 30.12
CA THR A 222 -14.98 1.89 30.56
C THR A 222 -15.46 1.03 29.41
N ALA A 223 -15.79 -0.24 29.71
CA ALA A 223 -16.45 -1.17 28.81
C ALA A 223 -17.74 -0.57 28.21
N GLN A 224 -17.56 0.30 27.23
CA GLN A 224 -18.53 0.76 26.26
C GLN A 224 -18.21 -0.09 25.05
N SER A 225 -19.14 -1.00 24.75
CA SER A 225 -19.36 -1.68 23.47
C SER A 225 -18.15 -1.74 22.54
N ARG A 226 -17.69 -2.94 22.17
CA ARG A 226 -16.86 -3.18 20.96
C ARG A 226 -17.41 -2.31 19.83
N SER A 227 -16.85 -1.13 19.63
CA SER A 227 -17.29 -0.22 18.59
C SER A 227 -16.48 -0.63 17.39
N ALA A 228 -17.19 -0.93 16.30
CA ALA A 228 -16.61 -1.05 14.99
C ALA A 228 -15.56 0.06 14.83
N GLY A 229 -14.32 -0.30 14.47
CA GLY A 229 -13.29 0.67 14.13
C GLY A 229 -13.94 1.71 13.23
N HIS A 230 -13.97 2.97 13.67
CA HIS A 230 -14.62 4.00 12.89
C HIS A 230 -13.87 4.08 11.56
N ALA A 231 -14.63 3.95 10.47
CA ALA A 231 -14.14 4.15 9.11
C ALA A 231 -13.16 5.33 9.04
N THR A 232 -12.12 5.20 8.22
CA THR A 232 -11.26 6.35 7.92
C THR A 232 -12.12 7.48 7.32
N SER A 233 -11.70 8.72 7.53
CA SER A 233 -12.33 9.85 6.84
C SER A 233 -12.07 9.76 5.35
N TYR A 234 -12.97 10.30 4.54
CA TYR A 234 -12.71 10.44 3.11
C TYR A 234 -11.47 11.30 2.87
N GLN A 235 -10.56 10.79 2.05
CA GLN A 235 -9.38 11.48 1.56
C GLN A 235 -9.37 11.42 0.04
N ARG A 236 -8.67 12.35 -0.61
CA ARG A 236 -8.49 12.30 -2.07
C ARG A 236 -7.80 10.98 -2.43
N ALA A 237 -8.39 10.23 -3.35
CA ALA A 237 -7.73 9.06 -3.91
C ALA A 237 -6.49 9.53 -4.68
N HIS A 238 -5.40 8.77 -4.64
CA HIS A 238 -4.16 9.12 -5.34
C HIS A 238 -4.21 8.81 -6.84
N ASP A 239 -5.38 9.02 -7.46
CA ASP A 239 -5.62 8.76 -8.88
C ASP A 239 -5.75 10.04 -9.73
N ASP A 240 -5.75 11.22 -9.11
CA ASP A 240 -5.78 12.52 -9.80
C ASP A 240 -4.60 12.72 -10.75
N ALA A 241 -3.41 12.24 -10.35
CA ALA A 241 -2.17 12.42 -11.09
C ALA A 241 -1.88 11.26 -12.06
N LEU A 242 -2.83 10.32 -12.24
CA LEU A 242 -2.60 9.19 -13.13
C LEU A 242 -2.49 9.66 -14.58
N PRO A 243 -1.58 9.06 -15.36
CA PRO A 243 -1.41 9.41 -16.76
C PRO A 243 -2.72 9.26 -17.57
N PRO A 244 -2.94 10.08 -18.61
CA PRO A 244 -4.17 10.08 -19.40
C PRO A 244 -4.58 8.72 -19.98
N LEU A 245 -3.63 7.80 -20.14
CA LEU A 245 -3.88 6.43 -20.58
C LEU A 245 -4.86 5.67 -19.66
N PHE A 246 -4.84 5.93 -18.34
CA PHE A 246 -5.79 5.31 -17.41
C PHE A 246 -7.22 5.75 -17.68
N ALA A 247 -7.44 7.06 -17.86
CA ALA A 247 -8.74 7.61 -18.24
C ALA A 247 -9.17 7.14 -19.64
N ALA A 248 -8.23 7.08 -20.60
CA ALA A 248 -8.47 6.51 -21.94
C ALA A 248 -8.79 5.01 -21.90
N ALA A 249 -8.37 4.29 -20.87
CA ALA A 249 -8.79 2.91 -20.63
C ALA A 249 -10.16 2.78 -19.95
N GLY A 250 -10.83 3.90 -19.68
CA GLY A 250 -12.12 3.95 -19.01
C GLY A 250 -12.06 3.81 -17.50
N ARG A 251 -10.88 3.93 -16.89
CA ARG A 251 -10.74 3.91 -15.44
C ARG A 251 -11.40 5.15 -14.85
N ILE A 252 -12.18 4.94 -13.80
CA ILE A 252 -12.78 5.97 -12.98
C ILE A 252 -11.65 6.61 -12.15
N THR A 253 -11.56 7.94 -12.16
CA THR A 253 -10.51 8.70 -11.45
C THR A 253 -11.05 9.97 -10.80
N GLY A 254 -10.25 10.56 -9.92
CA GLY A 254 -10.46 11.88 -9.35
C GLY A 254 -11.48 11.93 -8.22
N GLY A 255 -11.70 10.79 -7.56
CA GLY A 255 -12.61 10.64 -6.44
C GLY A 255 -11.96 10.87 -5.08
N ALA A 256 -12.63 10.34 -4.07
CA ALA A 256 -12.16 10.24 -2.69
C ALA A 256 -12.38 8.81 -2.21
N CYS A 257 -11.54 8.33 -1.32
CA CYS A 257 -11.62 7.00 -0.76
C CYS A 257 -11.58 7.02 0.77
N ARG A 258 -12.08 5.94 1.37
CA ARG A 258 -11.93 5.61 2.78
C ARG A 258 -12.00 4.10 2.95
N ALA A 259 -11.68 3.59 4.13
CA ALA A 259 -11.69 2.17 4.43
C ALA A 259 -12.19 1.92 5.85
N SER A 260 -12.51 0.66 6.15
CA SER A 260 -12.73 0.18 7.54
C SER A 260 -11.54 0.45 8.45
N GLY A 261 -10.34 0.39 7.88
CA GLY A 261 -9.08 0.61 8.55
C GLY A 261 -7.96 0.74 7.53
N GLU A 262 -6.80 1.23 7.95
CA GLU A 262 -5.61 1.28 7.12
C GLU A 262 -4.34 1.31 7.98
N HIS A 263 -3.22 0.84 7.43
CA HIS A 263 -1.95 0.91 8.11
C HIS A 263 -1.40 2.35 8.09
N ARG A 264 -1.42 3.00 9.26
CA ARG A 264 -0.87 4.36 9.47
C ARG A 264 0.50 4.38 10.16
N GLY A 265 1.11 3.21 10.37
CA GLY A 265 2.35 3.02 11.14
C GLY A 265 3.65 3.45 10.44
N GLY A 266 3.66 4.59 9.75
CA GLY A 266 4.88 5.19 9.20
C GLY A 266 5.29 4.75 7.79
N GLN A 267 4.60 3.79 7.16
CA GLN A 267 4.74 3.53 5.73
C GLN A 267 3.64 4.25 4.92
N PRO A 268 3.93 5.41 4.30
CA PRO A 268 2.93 6.16 3.55
C PRO A 268 2.40 5.40 2.32
N SER A 269 3.07 4.31 1.92
CA SER A 269 2.69 3.42 0.82
C SER A 269 1.67 2.35 1.20
N GLN A 270 1.08 2.37 2.41
CA GLN A 270 0.18 1.30 2.89
C GLN A 270 -1.26 1.75 3.24
N GLN A 271 -1.63 2.98 2.90
CA GLN A 271 -2.91 3.63 3.21
C GLN A 271 -4.02 3.30 2.19
N ALA A 272 -5.29 3.54 2.52
CA ALA A 272 -6.43 3.26 1.64
C ALA A 272 -6.32 3.93 0.26
N LEU A 273 -5.81 5.17 0.22
CA LEU A 273 -5.59 5.91 -1.03
C LEU A 273 -4.62 5.24 -2.01
N ARG A 274 -3.75 4.36 -1.51
CA ARG A 274 -2.72 3.69 -2.31
C ARG A 274 -3.29 2.58 -3.17
N ALA A 275 -4.40 1.97 -2.76
CA ALA A 275 -5.13 1.05 -3.62
C ALA A 275 -5.57 1.71 -4.94
N PHE A 276 -5.62 3.04 -5.02
CA PHE A 276 -6.07 3.76 -6.21
C PHE A 276 -4.94 4.46 -6.97
N ASP A 277 -3.67 4.34 -6.57
CA ASP A 277 -2.56 5.06 -7.22
C ASP A 277 -1.97 4.34 -8.45
N GLY A 278 -2.48 3.15 -8.78
CA GLY A 278 -2.08 2.35 -9.93
C GLY A 278 -0.66 1.77 -9.82
N SER A 279 -0.03 1.83 -8.64
CA SER A 279 1.32 1.34 -8.40
C SER A 279 1.35 -0.06 -7.80
N LEU A 280 2.35 -0.85 -8.20
CA LEU A 280 2.66 -2.15 -7.59
C LEU A 280 3.58 -2.05 -6.38
N SER A 281 4.14 -0.88 -6.10
CA SER A 281 5.06 -0.63 -4.98
C SER A 281 4.39 -0.06 -3.73
N SER A 282 3.07 0.12 -3.78
CA SER A 282 2.22 0.57 -2.69
C SER A 282 0.99 -0.34 -2.62
N LYS A 283 0.27 -0.26 -1.49
CA LYS A 283 -0.90 -1.07 -1.22
C LYS A 283 -1.81 -0.40 -0.21
N TRP A 284 -3.03 -0.87 -0.10
CA TRP A 284 -3.83 -0.74 1.10
C TRP A 284 -3.61 -1.98 1.97
N LEU A 285 -3.34 -1.77 3.26
CA LEU A 285 -3.19 -2.83 4.26
C LEU A 285 -4.14 -2.55 5.43
N ASP A 286 -5.03 -3.48 5.75
CA ASP A 286 -5.99 -3.37 6.86
C ASP A 286 -5.89 -4.56 7.81
N PHE A 287 -5.52 -4.29 9.06
CA PHE A 287 -5.42 -5.30 10.13
C PHE A 287 -6.78 -5.71 10.71
N GLY A 288 -7.87 -5.02 10.38
CA GLY A 288 -9.23 -5.37 10.79
C GLY A 288 -9.85 -6.54 10.00
N GLY A 289 -9.22 -7.00 8.91
CA GLY A 289 -9.85 -7.91 7.93
C GLY A 289 -9.26 -9.31 7.78
N GLY A 290 -8.11 -9.63 8.38
CA GLY A 290 -7.38 -10.86 8.05
C GLY A 290 -7.95 -12.17 8.61
N GLY A 291 -8.67 -12.11 9.72
CA GLY A 291 -9.12 -13.30 10.46
C GLY A 291 -10.34 -14.00 9.87
N SER A 292 -10.83 -15.04 10.56
CA SER A 292 -12.02 -15.82 10.19
C SER A 292 -13.32 -14.99 10.12
N ASP A 293 -13.36 -13.83 10.77
CA ASP A 293 -14.49 -12.89 10.78
C ASP A 293 -14.20 -11.61 9.95
N GLY A 294 -13.36 -11.72 8.91
CA GLY A 294 -12.89 -10.59 8.11
C GLY A 294 -14.02 -9.66 7.64
N ALA A 295 -13.96 -8.39 8.06
CA ALA A 295 -14.95 -7.36 7.73
C ALA A 295 -14.29 -6.11 7.11
N ALA A 296 -13.09 -6.24 6.56
CA ALA A 296 -12.40 -5.12 5.93
C ALA A 296 -13.12 -4.67 4.66
N TRP A 297 -13.20 -3.37 4.46
CA TRP A 297 -13.79 -2.79 3.28
C TRP A 297 -13.06 -1.53 2.83
N LEU A 298 -13.10 -1.29 1.53
CA LEU A 298 -12.53 -0.12 0.87
C LEU A 298 -13.61 0.56 0.04
N GLU A 299 -13.85 1.83 0.29
CA GLU A 299 -14.84 2.66 -0.39
C GLU A 299 -14.17 3.66 -1.33
N TYR A 300 -14.81 3.88 -2.47
CA TYR A 300 -14.46 4.91 -3.44
C TYR A 300 -15.71 5.73 -3.80
N GLN A 301 -15.59 7.05 -3.78
CA GLN A 301 -16.67 7.99 -4.03
C GLN A 301 -16.25 9.09 -5.01
N LEU A 302 -17.06 9.37 -6.02
CA LEU A 302 -16.90 10.50 -6.92
C LEU A 302 -17.23 11.83 -6.24
N LEU A 303 -16.41 12.85 -6.48
CA LEU A 303 -16.63 14.19 -5.94
C LEU A 303 -17.94 14.81 -6.47
N PRO A 304 -18.66 15.65 -5.69
CA PRO A 304 -20.00 16.15 -6.02
C PRO A 304 -20.24 16.69 -7.45
N ARG A 305 -19.19 17.17 -8.13
CA ARG A 305 -19.26 17.71 -9.51
C ARG A 305 -19.12 16.69 -10.63
N GLN A 306 -18.74 15.45 -10.33
CA GLN A 306 -18.59 14.37 -11.31
C GLN A 306 -19.92 13.61 -11.43
N ASP A 307 -20.37 13.26 -12.64
CA ASP A 307 -21.63 12.54 -12.83
C ASP A 307 -21.56 11.09 -12.32
N ALA A 308 -22.71 10.52 -11.97
CA ALA A 308 -22.83 9.09 -11.69
C ALA A 308 -22.45 8.27 -12.92
N VAL A 309 -21.74 7.15 -12.71
CA VAL A 309 -21.30 6.25 -13.78
C VAL A 309 -21.74 4.82 -13.51
N ILE A 310 -21.85 4.04 -14.57
CA ILE A 310 -22.13 2.61 -14.48
C ILE A 310 -20.80 1.86 -14.45
N LEU A 311 -20.55 1.12 -13.37
CA LEU A 311 -19.38 0.26 -13.22
C LEU A 311 -19.54 -0.99 -14.09
N SER A 312 -18.62 -1.22 -15.03
CA SER A 312 -18.66 -2.37 -15.95
C SER A 312 -17.84 -3.55 -15.44
N HIS A 313 -16.69 -3.27 -14.86
CA HIS A 313 -15.76 -4.23 -14.29
C HIS A 313 -14.78 -3.54 -13.34
N TYR A 314 -14.01 -4.34 -12.62
CA TYR A 314 -12.94 -3.89 -11.76
C TYR A 314 -11.74 -4.82 -11.87
N ASP A 315 -10.56 -4.26 -11.63
CA ASP A 315 -9.34 -5.04 -11.50
C ASP A 315 -8.86 -4.99 -10.06
N MET A 316 -8.31 -6.12 -9.61
CA MET A 316 -7.64 -6.27 -8.33
C MET A 316 -6.22 -6.77 -8.55
N VAL A 317 -5.27 -6.14 -7.88
CA VAL A 317 -3.89 -6.60 -7.83
C VAL A 317 -3.50 -6.88 -6.38
N VAL A 318 -3.02 -8.09 -6.11
CA VAL A 318 -2.49 -8.45 -4.78
C VAL A 318 -1.10 -7.86 -4.57
N ALA A 319 -0.77 -7.52 -3.33
CA ALA A 319 0.45 -6.81 -2.95
C ALA A 319 1.75 -7.66 -3.00
N GLU A 320 2.75 -7.38 -2.17
CA GLU A 320 4.07 -8.01 -2.13
C GLU A 320 4.32 -8.91 -0.91
N ASP A 321 3.63 -8.70 0.22
CA ASP A 321 4.06 -9.28 1.52
C ASP A 321 3.84 -10.79 1.63
N CYS A 322 2.62 -11.22 1.94
CA CYS A 322 2.32 -12.62 2.28
C CYS A 322 1.00 -13.09 1.65
N PRO A 323 1.00 -14.23 0.93
CA PRO A 323 -0.16 -14.73 0.19
C PRO A 323 -1.39 -15.02 1.06
N GLU A 324 -1.21 -15.37 2.34
CA GLU A 324 -2.32 -15.64 3.25
C GLU A 324 -3.26 -14.45 3.45
N ARG A 325 -2.76 -13.21 3.30
CA ARG A 325 -3.50 -11.96 3.47
C ARG A 325 -4.25 -11.52 2.21
N ASP A 326 -4.06 -12.22 1.09
CA ASP A 326 -4.71 -11.85 -0.17
C ASP A 326 -6.23 -12.07 -0.05
N PRO A 327 -7.06 -11.25 -0.71
CA PRO A 327 -8.51 -11.46 -0.69
C PRO A 327 -8.88 -12.79 -1.37
N ARG A 328 -9.76 -13.58 -0.74
CA ARG A 328 -10.29 -14.83 -1.30
C ARG A 328 -11.77 -14.72 -1.62
N ASP A 329 -12.51 -14.12 -0.69
CA ASP A 329 -13.94 -13.93 -0.78
C ASP A 329 -14.24 -12.44 -0.56
N TRP A 330 -15.09 -11.86 -1.40
CA TRP A 330 -15.50 -10.45 -1.27
C TRP A 330 -16.83 -10.16 -1.94
N VAL A 331 -17.42 -9.03 -1.56
CA VAL A 331 -18.62 -8.45 -2.15
C VAL A 331 -18.29 -7.05 -2.63
N LEU A 332 -18.61 -6.76 -3.89
CA LEU A 332 -18.58 -5.41 -4.45
C LEU A 332 -20.01 -4.87 -4.46
N GLU A 333 -20.19 -3.67 -3.93
CA GLU A 333 -21.50 -3.05 -3.77
C GLU A 333 -21.44 -1.55 -4.08
N CYS A 334 -22.60 -0.93 -4.34
CA CYS A 334 -22.71 0.50 -4.61
C CYS A 334 -23.94 1.12 -3.98
N ILE A 335 -23.97 2.46 -3.89
CA ILE A 335 -25.20 3.21 -3.59
C ILE A 335 -25.79 3.71 -4.91
N PRO A 336 -26.99 3.25 -5.33
CA PRO A 336 -27.62 3.71 -6.56
C PRO A 336 -27.86 5.22 -6.56
N GLU A 337 -27.61 5.87 -7.70
CA GLU A 337 -28.05 7.26 -7.92
C GLU A 337 -29.58 7.30 -7.90
N ARG A 338 -30.18 8.08 -7.00
CA ARG A 338 -31.63 8.28 -6.97
C ARG A 338 -31.99 9.51 -7.82
N PRO A 339 -32.85 9.39 -8.84
CA PRO A 339 -33.40 10.56 -9.50
C PRO A 339 -34.28 11.31 -8.48
N ASN A 340 -33.91 12.55 -8.13
CA ASN A 340 -34.59 13.47 -7.21
C ASN A 340 -34.43 13.22 -5.69
N ALA A 341 -33.19 13.20 -5.19
CA ALA A 341 -32.95 13.53 -3.79
C ALA A 341 -32.49 14.99 -3.70
N ASP A 342 -33.34 15.87 -3.16
CA ASP A 342 -32.96 17.25 -2.84
C ASP A 342 -31.68 17.24 -2.00
N THR A 343 -30.68 18.01 -2.44
CA THR A 343 -29.35 18.14 -1.84
C THR A 343 -29.38 18.92 -0.52
N SER A 344 -30.21 18.48 0.45
CA SER A 344 -30.38 19.14 1.74
C SER A 344 -30.63 18.17 2.91
N SER A 345 -30.22 16.91 2.80
CA SER A 345 -30.12 16.01 3.96
C SER A 345 -28.72 15.43 4.10
N SER A 346 -27.84 16.19 4.72
CA SER A 346 -26.72 15.66 5.50
C SER A 346 -27.31 14.91 6.72
N GLY A 347 -27.89 13.74 6.46
CA GLY A 347 -28.41 12.83 7.46
C GLY A 347 -27.31 11.90 7.94
N SER A 348 -26.71 12.24 9.09
CA SER A 348 -26.06 11.28 9.96
C SER A 348 -27.07 10.18 10.33
N SER A 349 -27.02 9.06 9.62
CA SER A 349 -27.76 7.84 9.95
C SER A 349 -26.75 6.74 10.21
N SER A 350 -26.66 6.35 11.47
CA SER A 350 -25.78 5.34 12.03
C SER A 350 -26.21 3.91 11.69
N ASN A 351 -26.47 3.62 10.40
CA ASN A 351 -26.65 2.27 9.90
C ASN A 351 -25.68 2.03 8.73
N LEU A 352 -24.64 1.24 8.97
CA LEU A 352 -23.56 0.93 8.02
C LEU A 352 -24.04 0.22 6.72
N ASP A 353 -25.30 -0.23 6.68
CA ASP A 353 -25.90 -1.02 5.58
C ASP A 353 -27.10 -0.35 4.89
N ALA A 354 -27.49 0.87 5.26
CA ALA A 354 -28.66 1.52 4.68
C ALA A 354 -28.36 2.05 3.25
N GLY A 355 -28.66 1.24 2.23
CA GLY A 355 -28.72 1.68 0.82
C GLY A 355 -27.68 1.07 -0.14
N TRP A 356 -26.83 0.16 0.34
CA TRP A 356 -25.89 -0.56 -0.53
C TRP A 356 -26.60 -1.67 -1.31
N VAL A 357 -26.27 -1.78 -2.60
CA VAL A 357 -26.75 -2.81 -3.53
C VAL A 357 -25.54 -3.59 -4.04
N VAL A 358 -25.62 -4.92 -3.98
CA VAL A 358 -24.55 -5.81 -4.46
C VAL A 358 -24.46 -5.75 -5.98
N LEU A 359 -23.26 -5.46 -6.47
CA LEU A 359 -22.90 -5.50 -7.89
C LEU A 359 -22.24 -6.82 -8.28
N ASP A 360 -21.39 -7.37 -7.43
CA ASP A 360 -20.66 -8.62 -7.67
C ASP A 360 -20.31 -9.32 -6.35
N GLN A 361 -20.17 -10.64 -6.38
CA GLN A 361 -19.76 -11.45 -5.23
C GLN A 361 -18.84 -12.56 -5.70
N ARG A 362 -17.69 -12.70 -5.02
CA ARG A 362 -16.65 -13.68 -5.34
C ARG A 362 -16.34 -14.55 -4.12
N CYS A 363 -16.00 -15.80 -4.38
CA CYS A 363 -15.65 -16.77 -3.36
C CYS A 363 -14.65 -17.79 -3.92
N GLY A 364 -13.68 -18.19 -3.10
CA GLY A 364 -12.66 -19.17 -3.46
C GLY A 364 -11.66 -18.65 -4.49
N GLU A 365 -11.49 -17.33 -4.58
CA GLU A 365 -10.54 -16.74 -5.52
C GLU A 365 -9.11 -16.94 -5.02
N HIS A 366 -8.20 -17.25 -5.94
CA HIS A 366 -6.81 -17.52 -5.61
C HIS A 366 -5.88 -16.68 -6.48
N PHE A 367 -4.78 -16.24 -5.87
CA PHE A 367 -3.67 -15.59 -6.53
C PHE A 367 -2.43 -16.49 -6.43
N HIS A 368 -1.84 -16.85 -7.57
CA HIS A 368 -0.73 -17.79 -7.70
C HIS A 368 0.64 -17.13 -7.60
N ARG A 369 0.71 -15.80 -7.65
CA ARG A 369 1.95 -15.03 -7.58
C ARG A 369 1.69 -13.65 -6.97
N ARG A 370 2.74 -13.01 -6.46
CA ARG A 370 2.67 -11.61 -5.99
C ARG A 370 2.46 -10.67 -7.19
N HIS A 371 1.85 -9.50 -6.94
CA HIS A 371 1.50 -8.52 -7.98
C HIS A 371 0.66 -9.08 -9.12
N GLN A 372 -0.09 -10.16 -8.85
CA GLN A 372 -0.95 -10.76 -9.85
C GLN A 372 -2.18 -9.89 -10.07
N LEU A 373 -2.39 -9.47 -11.32
CA LEU A 373 -3.59 -8.73 -11.75
C LEU A 373 -4.70 -9.70 -12.14
N ARG A 374 -5.90 -9.47 -11.61
CA ARG A 374 -7.12 -10.15 -12.05
C ARG A 374 -8.22 -9.14 -12.31
N SER A 375 -9.03 -9.43 -13.33
CA SER A 375 -10.15 -8.61 -13.77
C SER A 375 -11.46 -9.35 -13.53
N PHE A 376 -12.49 -8.63 -13.07
CA PHE A 376 -13.78 -9.20 -12.71
C PHE A 376 -14.90 -8.39 -13.33
N LEU A 377 -15.75 -9.05 -14.11
CA LEU A 377 -16.92 -8.45 -14.75
C LEU A 377 -18.05 -8.21 -13.74
N VAL A 378 -18.65 -7.03 -13.78
CA VAL A 378 -19.95 -6.77 -13.15
C VAL A 378 -21.04 -7.29 -14.09
N PRO A 379 -21.91 -8.22 -13.65
CA PRO A 379 -23.02 -8.74 -14.45
C PRO A 379 -23.90 -7.62 -14.98
N GLU A 380 -24.30 -7.70 -16.24
CA GLU A 380 -25.07 -6.64 -16.90
C GLU A 380 -26.37 -6.30 -16.16
N ALA A 381 -27.07 -7.31 -15.62
CA ALA A 381 -28.29 -7.13 -14.83
C ALA A 381 -28.07 -6.42 -13.48
N ALA A 382 -26.84 -6.40 -12.95
CA ALA A 382 -26.49 -5.73 -11.70
C ALA A 382 -25.94 -4.31 -11.92
N ARG A 383 -25.66 -3.92 -13.17
CA ARG A 383 -25.05 -2.62 -13.50
C ARG A 383 -26.01 -1.47 -13.25
N ILE A 384 -25.67 -0.61 -12.30
CA ILE A 384 -26.48 0.54 -11.88
C ILE A 384 -25.60 1.80 -11.85
N ALA A 385 -26.16 2.94 -12.21
CA ALA A 385 -25.47 4.22 -12.11
C ALA A 385 -25.24 4.58 -10.64
N SER A 386 -24.00 4.89 -10.29
CA SER A 386 -23.62 5.22 -8.93
C SER A 386 -22.47 6.23 -8.91
N ARG A 387 -22.29 6.85 -7.76
CA ARG A 387 -21.14 7.69 -7.42
C ARG A 387 -20.29 7.09 -6.32
N GLN A 388 -20.68 5.94 -5.76
CA GLN A 388 -20.08 5.39 -4.55
C GLN A 388 -20.10 3.87 -4.58
N TRP A 389 -18.91 3.27 -4.44
CA TRP A 389 -18.70 1.82 -4.43
C TRP A 389 -17.92 1.39 -3.20
N ARG A 390 -18.16 0.16 -2.74
CA ARG A 390 -17.47 -0.48 -1.63
C ARG A 390 -17.05 -1.88 -2.04
N LEU A 391 -15.77 -2.19 -1.88
CA LEU A 391 -15.25 -3.56 -1.90
C LEU A 391 -15.16 -4.04 -0.46
N ARG A 392 -15.99 -5.00 -0.07
CA ARG A 392 -15.98 -5.62 1.25
C ARG A 392 -15.39 -7.02 1.18
N ILE A 393 -14.23 -7.19 1.80
CA ILE A 393 -13.48 -8.44 1.81
C ILE A 393 -13.98 -9.26 2.98
N THR A 394 -14.61 -10.39 2.66
CA THR A 394 -15.28 -11.27 3.63
C THR A 394 -14.38 -12.39 4.09
N CYS A 395 -13.32 -12.70 3.34
CA CYS A 395 -12.34 -13.69 3.76
C CYS A 395 -10.99 -13.49 3.06
N ALA A 396 -9.91 -13.61 3.83
CA ALA A 396 -8.56 -13.72 3.30
C ALA A 396 -8.26 -15.14 2.79
N ALA A 397 -7.16 -15.30 2.04
CA ALA A 397 -6.73 -16.58 1.47
C ALA A 397 -6.55 -17.66 2.54
N ASN A 398 -5.89 -17.32 3.66
CA ASN A 398 -5.78 -18.20 4.81
C ASN A 398 -6.14 -17.46 6.12
N PRO A 399 -7.43 -17.45 6.51
CA PRO A 399 -7.91 -16.71 7.68
C PRO A 399 -7.34 -17.18 9.01
N SER A 400 -6.79 -18.39 9.07
CA SER A 400 -6.18 -18.93 10.30
C SER A 400 -4.81 -18.32 10.60
N THR A 401 -4.12 -17.81 9.57
CA THR A 401 -2.78 -17.22 9.69
C THR A 401 -2.75 -15.75 9.29
N ALA A 402 -3.74 -15.28 8.53
CA ALA A 402 -3.83 -13.90 8.10
C ALA A 402 -4.23 -12.99 9.27
N ASN A 403 -3.36 -12.04 9.58
CA ASN A 403 -3.60 -10.99 10.58
C ASN A 403 -4.07 -9.67 9.95
N SER A 404 -4.14 -9.60 8.62
CA SER A 404 -4.59 -8.44 7.85
C SER A 404 -5.03 -8.84 6.45
N VAL A 405 -5.59 -7.89 5.72
CA VAL A 405 -5.89 -7.98 4.28
C VAL A 405 -5.08 -6.92 3.54
N GLN A 406 -4.64 -7.26 2.33
CA GLN A 406 -3.84 -6.36 1.50
C GLN A 406 -4.29 -6.33 0.03
N VAL A 407 -4.26 -5.14 -0.58
CA VAL A 407 -4.56 -4.93 -2.00
C VAL A 407 -3.61 -3.87 -2.55
N ALA A 408 -2.80 -4.19 -3.57
CA ALA A 408 -1.93 -3.22 -4.22
C ALA A 408 -2.74 -2.21 -5.04
N CYS A 409 -3.66 -2.72 -5.88
CA CYS A 409 -4.50 -1.87 -6.73
C CYS A 409 -5.94 -2.37 -6.77
N LEU A 410 -6.88 -1.44 -6.66
CA LEU A 410 -8.29 -1.58 -7.00
C LEU A 410 -8.62 -0.56 -8.08
N ASN A 411 -8.77 -1.02 -9.33
CA ASN A 411 -9.11 -0.16 -10.46
C ASN A 411 -10.58 -0.37 -10.82
N LEU A 412 -11.37 0.70 -10.83
CA LEU A 412 -12.78 0.68 -11.18
C LEU A 412 -12.98 1.24 -12.59
N TYR A 413 -13.78 0.58 -13.44
CA TYR A 413 -13.95 0.96 -14.83
C TYR A 413 -15.40 1.25 -15.21
N SER A 414 -15.62 2.35 -15.92
CA SER A 414 -16.94 2.77 -16.39
C SER A 414 -17.26 2.18 -17.76
N SER A 415 -18.52 1.75 -17.97
CA SER A 415 -19.01 1.35 -19.30
C SER A 415 -19.04 2.53 -20.29
N ILE A 416 -19.31 3.75 -19.81
CA ILE A 416 -19.53 4.93 -20.66
C ILE A 416 -18.23 5.39 -21.33
N VAL A 417 -17.11 5.37 -20.61
CA VAL A 417 -15.84 5.87 -21.13
C VAL A 417 -15.19 4.86 -22.06
N ALA A 418 -15.27 3.56 -21.75
CA ALA A 418 -14.79 2.53 -22.65
C ALA A 418 -15.55 2.54 -23.99
N LEU A 419 -16.89 2.71 -23.99
CA LEU A 419 -17.67 2.90 -25.22
C LEU A 419 -17.28 4.17 -26.00
N ARG A 420 -17.00 5.29 -25.32
CA ARG A 420 -16.53 6.52 -25.98
C ARG A 420 -15.17 6.34 -26.65
N VAL A 421 -14.28 5.58 -26.03
CA VAL A 421 -12.99 5.20 -26.61
C VAL A 421 -13.22 4.33 -27.85
N LEU A 422 -14.19 3.42 -27.84
CA LEU A 422 -14.49 2.59 -29.01
C LEU A 422 -15.00 3.34 -30.24
N HIS A 423 -15.83 4.35 -30.05
CA HIS A 423 -16.49 5.04 -31.15
C HIS A 423 -15.70 6.22 -31.73
N GLY A 424 -14.53 6.54 -31.16
CA GLY A 424 -13.79 7.76 -31.50
C GLY A 424 -14.57 9.01 -31.06
N GLN A 425 -13.86 10.10 -30.77
CA GLN A 425 -14.52 11.38 -30.49
C GLN A 425 -15.11 11.96 -31.80
N ARG A 426 -16.27 11.47 -32.24
CA ARG A 426 -17.20 12.26 -33.06
C ARG A 426 -18.59 12.15 -32.44
N GLU A 427 -19.00 13.29 -31.90
CA GLU A 427 -20.36 13.74 -31.66
C GLU A 427 -21.41 12.69 -31.30
N GLN A 428 -21.82 12.78 -30.03
CA GLN A 428 -23.12 12.39 -29.54
C GLN A 428 -24.23 12.80 -30.52
N GLN A 429 -24.85 11.84 -31.19
CA GLN A 429 -26.26 11.89 -31.55
C GLN A 429 -26.74 10.44 -31.76
N GLN A 430 -27.87 10.10 -31.12
CA GLN A 430 -28.61 8.83 -31.25
C GLN A 430 -28.30 7.65 -30.31
N TRP A 431 -28.04 7.84 -29.01
CA TRP A 431 -28.10 6.70 -28.07
C TRP A 431 -29.54 6.29 -27.64
N HIS A 432 -30.60 6.81 -28.29
CA HIS A 432 -31.99 6.55 -27.87
C HIS A 432 -33.02 6.25 -28.96
N MET A 433 -32.64 5.71 -30.12
CA MET A 433 -33.65 5.13 -31.01
C MET A 433 -33.28 3.74 -31.52
N GLN A 434 -34.10 2.78 -31.09
CA GLN A 434 -34.40 1.50 -31.75
C GLN A 434 -33.36 0.37 -31.61
N SER A 435 -33.35 -0.32 -30.46
CA SER A 435 -32.95 -1.73 -30.40
C SER A 435 -34.13 -2.63 -30.75
N SER A 436 -34.49 -2.68 -32.03
CA SER A 436 -35.40 -3.70 -32.58
C SER A 436 -34.61 -4.83 -33.23
N SER A 437 -34.69 -6.00 -32.59
CA SER A 437 -34.65 -7.36 -33.17
C SER A 437 -33.66 -7.64 -34.31
N LEU A 438 -32.49 -8.18 -33.95
CA LEU A 438 -31.73 -9.10 -34.78
C LEU A 438 -31.46 -10.39 -33.98
N PRO A 439 -31.50 -11.58 -34.62
CA PRO A 439 -31.32 -12.84 -33.92
C PRO A 439 -29.87 -12.97 -33.41
N GLN A 440 -29.72 -13.31 -32.13
CA GLN A 440 -28.43 -13.59 -31.51
C GLN A 440 -27.78 -14.82 -32.17
N PRO A 441 -26.50 -14.74 -32.60
CA PRO A 441 -25.74 -15.94 -32.91
C PRO A 441 -25.53 -16.72 -31.61
N GLN A 442 -26.20 -17.88 -31.51
CA GLN A 442 -26.05 -18.81 -30.40
C GLN A 442 -24.64 -19.40 -30.43
N GLY A 443 -23.80 -19.06 -29.44
CA GLY A 443 -22.51 -19.74 -29.22
C GLY A 443 -21.29 -18.88 -28.90
N MET A 444 -21.38 -17.55 -28.88
CA MET A 444 -20.25 -16.70 -28.48
C MET A 444 -20.11 -16.66 -26.94
N PRO A 445 -18.93 -16.97 -26.36
CA PRO A 445 -18.74 -16.86 -24.91
C PRO A 445 -18.78 -15.39 -24.46
N LEU A 446 -19.53 -15.16 -23.38
CA LEU A 446 -19.87 -13.87 -22.76
C LEU A 446 -18.68 -13.16 -22.07
N CYS A 447 -17.52 -13.08 -22.72
CA CYS A 447 -16.34 -12.37 -22.21
C CYS A 447 -15.82 -11.32 -23.20
N LEU A 448 -16.72 -10.44 -23.67
CA LEU A 448 -16.34 -9.20 -24.35
C LEU A 448 -16.54 -8.05 -23.35
N LEU A 449 -15.50 -7.77 -22.56
CA LEU A 449 -15.42 -6.70 -21.57
C LEU A 449 -15.86 -5.33 -22.11
N TYR A 450 -15.70 -5.09 -23.42
CA TYR A 450 -15.93 -3.78 -24.03
C TYR A 450 -16.77 -3.79 -25.32
N PHE A 451 -16.97 -4.93 -25.98
CA PHE A 451 -17.52 -4.97 -27.34
C PHE A 451 -18.89 -5.63 -27.43
N SER A 452 -19.84 -4.96 -28.11
CA SER A 452 -21.03 -5.63 -28.66
C SER A 452 -20.67 -6.42 -29.92
N LEU A 453 -21.61 -7.25 -30.41
CA LEU A 453 -21.47 -7.97 -31.69
C LEU A 453 -21.11 -7.05 -32.87
N ASP A 454 -21.67 -5.84 -32.93
CA ASP A 454 -21.38 -4.90 -34.01
C ASP A 454 -19.95 -4.36 -33.94
N HIS A 455 -19.45 -4.11 -32.73
CA HIS A 455 -18.06 -3.72 -32.53
C HIS A 455 -17.10 -4.83 -32.92
N TRP A 456 -17.47 -6.09 -32.64
CA TRP A 456 -16.69 -7.25 -33.02
C TRP A 456 -16.52 -7.35 -34.54
N CYS A 457 -17.61 -7.19 -35.30
CA CYS A 457 -17.58 -7.12 -36.75
C CYS A 457 -16.60 -6.03 -37.26
N ASN A 458 -16.61 -4.85 -36.63
CA ASN A 458 -15.71 -3.75 -37.01
C ASN A 458 -14.24 -4.07 -36.72
N ILE A 459 -13.92 -4.69 -35.58
CA ILE A 459 -12.54 -5.11 -35.25
C ILE A 459 -12.05 -6.17 -36.23
N THR A 460 -12.88 -7.19 -36.50
CA THR A 460 -12.50 -8.25 -37.44
C THR A 460 -12.23 -7.68 -38.84
N ARG A 461 -13.01 -6.69 -39.28
CA ARG A 461 -12.73 -5.96 -40.54
C ARG A 461 -11.42 -5.16 -40.47
N LEU A 462 -11.17 -4.44 -39.37
CA LEU A 462 -9.94 -3.67 -39.18
C LEU A 462 -8.68 -4.55 -39.22
N LEU A 463 -8.73 -5.72 -38.56
CA LEU A 463 -7.63 -6.68 -38.57
C LEU A 463 -7.48 -7.38 -39.93
N ALA A 464 -8.59 -7.69 -40.61
CA ALA A 464 -8.59 -8.30 -41.95
C ALA A 464 -8.04 -7.35 -43.03
N CYS A 465 -8.36 -6.04 -42.97
CA CYS A 465 -7.79 -5.04 -43.88
C CYS A 465 -6.27 -4.98 -43.78
N GLY A 466 -5.71 -5.03 -42.56
CA GLY A 466 -4.25 -5.07 -42.36
C GLY A 466 -3.57 -6.37 -42.82
N ALA A 467 -4.32 -7.46 -43.00
CA ALA A 467 -3.81 -8.74 -43.50
C ALA A 467 -3.86 -8.86 -45.03
N ALA A 468 -4.74 -8.10 -45.71
CA ALA A 468 -5.00 -8.21 -47.15
C ALA A 468 -4.05 -7.37 -48.05
N ALA A 469 -3.03 -6.73 -47.49
CA ALA A 469 -2.08 -5.91 -48.24
C ALA A 469 -1.03 -6.78 -48.97
N SER A 470 -1.44 -7.41 -50.08
CA SER A 470 -0.53 -7.86 -51.14
C SER A 470 -0.79 -7.06 -52.42
N ASP A 471 0.30 -6.53 -52.98
CA ASP A 471 0.49 -5.73 -54.20
C ASP A 471 -0.71 -5.48 -55.14
N GLY A 472 -0.95 -4.19 -55.39
CA GLY A 472 -1.49 -3.72 -56.66
C GLY A 472 -2.89 -3.14 -56.62
N ASP A 473 -3.08 -2.00 -55.94
CA ASP A 473 -3.85 -0.86 -56.47
C ASP A 473 -4.04 0.18 -55.36
N ARG A 474 -3.41 1.34 -55.53
CA ARG A 474 -3.47 2.43 -54.55
C ARG A 474 -3.54 3.76 -55.31
N ALA A 475 -4.67 4.47 -55.14
CA ALA A 475 -4.83 5.86 -55.57
C ALA A 475 -5.37 6.80 -54.45
N SER A 476 -4.53 7.77 -54.08
CA SER A 476 -4.78 9.11 -53.50
C SER A 476 -5.38 9.22 -52.09
N ALA A 477 -4.68 9.98 -51.22
CA ALA A 477 -5.05 10.55 -49.90
C ALA A 477 -5.65 9.61 -48.81
N SER A 478 -6.48 8.62 -49.13
CA SER A 478 -6.87 7.55 -48.19
C SER A 478 -5.71 6.59 -47.93
N GLU A 479 -4.80 6.40 -48.88
CA GLU A 479 -3.67 5.47 -48.76
C GLU A 479 -2.74 5.75 -47.57
N LEU A 480 -2.52 7.02 -47.22
CA LEU A 480 -1.67 7.36 -46.08
C LEU A 480 -2.35 7.04 -44.76
N HIS A 481 -3.68 7.22 -44.70
CA HIS A 481 -4.47 6.84 -43.53
C HIS A 481 -4.56 5.31 -43.41
N ASP A 482 -4.82 4.64 -44.52
CA ASP A 482 -4.91 3.18 -44.61
C ASP A 482 -3.55 2.51 -44.33
N SER A 483 -2.43 3.03 -44.85
CA SER A 483 -1.09 2.47 -44.57
C SER A 483 -0.61 2.65 -43.12
N VAL A 484 -1.02 3.74 -42.46
CA VAL A 484 -0.73 3.95 -41.03
C VAL A 484 -1.57 3.00 -40.19
N LEU A 485 -2.87 2.87 -40.49
CA LEU A 485 -3.77 1.90 -39.85
C LEU A 485 -3.29 0.46 -40.06
N ASP A 486 -2.85 0.09 -41.26
CA ASP A 486 -2.27 -1.23 -41.57
C ASP A 486 -1.05 -1.51 -40.68
N THR A 487 -0.20 -0.51 -40.48
CA THR A 487 1.00 -0.62 -39.64
C THR A 487 0.63 -0.82 -38.17
N GLU A 488 -0.38 -0.10 -37.66
CA GLU A 488 -0.89 -0.22 -36.30
C GLU A 488 -1.57 -1.59 -36.06
N CYS A 489 -2.45 -2.02 -36.97
CA CYS A 489 -3.07 -3.35 -36.96
C CYS A 489 -1.99 -4.45 -36.93
N GLY A 490 -0.96 -4.32 -37.77
CA GLY A 490 0.17 -5.27 -37.79
C GLY A 490 0.99 -5.29 -36.48
N VAL A 491 1.06 -4.19 -35.73
CA VAL A 491 1.65 -4.19 -34.37
C VAL A 491 0.77 -4.98 -33.41
N VAL A 492 -0.55 -4.74 -33.40
CA VAL A 492 -1.48 -5.45 -32.51
C VAL A 492 -1.53 -6.94 -32.81
N GLN A 493 -1.55 -7.33 -34.09
CA GLN A 493 -1.52 -8.74 -34.49
C GLN A 493 -0.25 -9.45 -34.00
N ARG A 494 0.91 -8.79 -34.09
CA ARG A 494 2.17 -9.33 -33.55
C ARG A 494 2.14 -9.51 -32.04
N ILE A 495 1.51 -8.59 -31.31
CA ILE A 495 1.32 -8.71 -29.85
C ILE A 495 0.49 -9.96 -29.54
N ILE A 496 -0.68 -10.11 -30.19
CA ILE A 496 -1.57 -11.25 -30.01
C ILE A 496 -0.88 -12.57 -30.36
N ASN A 497 -0.17 -12.63 -31.49
CA ASN A 497 0.57 -13.81 -31.92
C ASN A 497 1.64 -14.20 -30.89
N ASN A 498 2.41 -13.24 -30.38
CA ASN A 498 3.43 -13.50 -29.35
C ASN A 498 2.82 -14.01 -28.04
N MET A 499 1.66 -13.48 -27.63
CA MET A 499 0.95 -13.98 -26.44
C MET A 499 0.52 -15.43 -26.61
N PHE A 500 0.11 -15.82 -27.82
CA PHE A 500 -0.29 -17.21 -28.13
C PHE A 500 0.92 -18.16 -28.20
N GLU A 501 1.98 -17.75 -28.89
CA GLU A 501 3.17 -18.58 -29.11
C GLU A 501 4.01 -18.73 -27.83
N TYR A 502 4.04 -17.70 -26.98
CA TYR A 502 4.87 -17.64 -25.78
C TYR A 502 4.06 -17.32 -24.51
N PRO A 503 3.08 -18.18 -24.13
CA PRO A 503 2.15 -17.89 -23.03
C PRO A 503 2.82 -17.79 -21.65
N ASN A 504 3.99 -18.41 -21.47
CA ASN A 504 4.72 -18.38 -20.19
C ASN A 504 5.80 -17.29 -20.13
N ASN A 505 5.99 -16.51 -21.21
CA ASN A 505 7.03 -15.49 -21.25
C ASN A 505 6.46 -14.11 -20.86
N ALA A 506 6.68 -13.72 -19.60
CA ALA A 506 6.15 -12.48 -19.01
C ALA A 506 6.46 -11.21 -19.82
N LYS A 507 7.52 -11.19 -20.64
CA LYS A 507 7.87 -10.06 -21.50
C LYS A 507 6.76 -9.70 -22.50
N PHE A 508 6.05 -10.69 -23.04
CA PHE A 508 5.00 -10.44 -24.03
C PHE A 508 3.65 -10.06 -23.41
N TRP A 509 3.54 -10.20 -22.08
CA TRP A 509 2.39 -9.79 -21.29
C TRP A 509 2.62 -8.43 -20.62
N GLN A 510 3.74 -7.77 -20.93
CA GLN A 510 4.09 -6.44 -20.42
C GLN A 510 4.61 -5.56 -21.56
N LEU A 511 3.79 -4.60 -21.99
CA LEU A 511 4.16 -3.67 -23.05
C LEU A 511 4.63 -2.35 -22.41
N GLY A 512 5.89 -2.01 -22.64
CA GLY A 512 6.42 -0.70 -22.29
C GLY A 512 5.74 0.37 -23.14
N THR A 513 5.23 1.45 -22.53
CA THR A 513 4.57 2.53 -23.29
C THR A 513 5.57 3.43 -24.01
N ARG A 514 6.85 3.41 -23.62
CA ARG A 514 7.91 4.18 -24.28
C ARG A 514 8.54 3.38 -25.42
N GLY A 515 8.02 3.60 -26.62
CA GLY A 515 8.58 3.08 -27.86
C GLY A 515 7.80 3.60 -29.05
N SER A 516 8.50 3.96 -30.13
CA SER A 516 7.86 4.53 -31.33
C SER A 516 6.81 3.60 -31.96
N LYS A 517 6.92 2.28 -31.78
CA LYS A 517 6.02 1.29 -32.39
C LYS A 517 4.68 1.12 -31.66
N ILE A 518 4.63 1.29 -30.34
CA ILE A 518 3.38 1.12 -29.57
C ILE A 518 2.61 2.42 -29.41
N GLN A 519 3.32 3.57 -29.43
CA GLN A 519 2.71 4.88 -29.26
C GLN A 519 1.54 5.19 -30.22
N PRO A 520 1.62 4.86 -31.52
CA PRO A 520 0.49 5.05 -32.44
C PRO A 520 -0.73 4.20 -32.04
N VAL A 521 -0.50 2.92 -31.69
CA VAL A 521 -1.54 1.99 -31.20
C VAL A 521 -2.27 2.52 -29.97
N LEU A 522 -1.55 3.14 -29.02
CA LEU A 522 -2.13 3.72 -27.81
C LEU A 522 -2.95 4.99 -28.08
N ARG A 523 -2.64 5.71 -29.16
CA ARG A 523 -3.38 6.91 -29.59
C ARG A 523 -4.63 6.56 -30.38
N HIS A 524 -4.66 5.38 -31.02
CA HIS A 524 -5.82 4.91 -31.75
C HIS A 524 -6.84 4.24 -30.80
N PRO A 525 -8.02 4.85 -30.57
CA PRO A 525 -8.93 4.40 -29.52
C PRO A 525 -9.43 2.95 -29.67
N SER A 526 -9.75 2.53 -30.90
CA SER A 526 -10.19 1.14 -31.18
C SER A 526 -9.08 0.11 -30.95
N MET A 527 -7.81 0.47 -31.17
CA MET A 527 -6.68 -0.44 -30.97
C MET A 527 -6.31 -0.56 -29.50
N LEU A 528 -6.32 0.56 -28.77
CA LEU A 528 -6.21 0.55 -27.32
C LEU A 528 -7.30 -0.35 -26.71
N ALA A 529 -8.55 -0.21 -27.13
CA ALA A 529 -9.62 -1.02 -26.60
C ALA A 529 -9.49 -2.51 -26.94
N LEU A 530 -8.95 -2.86 -28.12
CA LEU A 530 -8.59 -4.23 -28.43
C LEU A 530 -7.53 -4.78 -27.46
N LEU A 531 -6.50 -3.99 -27.13
CA LEU A 531 -5.51 -4.37 -26.11
C LEU A 531 -6.15 -4.58 -24.73
N LEU A 532 -7.06 -3.69 -24.32
CA LEU A 532 -7.79 -3.85 -23.05
C LEU A 532 -8.66 -5.10 -23.06
N GLN A 533 -9.29 -5.41 -24.19
CA GLN A 533 -10.14 -6.58 -24.34
C GLN A 533 -9.36 -7.90 -24.26
N VAL A 534 -8.12 -7.96 -24.77
CA VAL A 534 -7.25 -9.13 -24.60
C VAL A 534 -6.62 -9.22 -23.21
N GLY A 535 -6.90 -8.26 -22.32
CA GLY A 535 -6.53 -8.31 -20.90
C GLY A 535 -5.42 -7.36 -20.47
N PHE A 536 -4.91 -6.48 -21.36
CA PHE A 536 -3.95 -5.47 -20.94
C PHE A 536 -4.60 -4.40 -20.07
N ARG A 537 -3.89 -3.93 -19.06
CA ARG A 537 -4.29 -2.85 -18.17
C ARG A 537 -3.14 -1.89 -17.92
N PRO A 538 -3.38 -0.56 -17.91
CA PRO A 538 -2.34 0.39 -17.54
C PRO A 538 -1.98 0.22 -16.06
N MET A 539 -0.68 0.18 -15.79
CA MET A 539 -0.08 0.09 -14.46
C MET A 539 1.11 1.05 -14.38
N MET A 540 1.33 1.67 -13.24
CA MET A 540 2.49 2.51 -13.01
C MET A 540 3.73 1.63 -12.84
N ASP A 541 4.79 1.92 -13.62
CA ASP A 541 6.10 1.29 -13.53
C ASP A 541 7.05 2.23 -12.81
N LEU A 542 7.49 1.81 -11.64
CA LEU A 542 8.56 2.45 -10.89
C LEU A 542 9.63 1.40 -10.62
N SER A 543 10.25 0.90 -11.70
CA SER A 543 11.51 0.18 -11.57
C SER A 543 12.50 1.09 -10.80
N PRO A 544 13.20 0.58 -9.77
CA PRO A 544 14.04 1.39 -8.86
C PRO A 544 15.24 2.08 -9.57
N GLU A 545 15.48 1.78 -10.84
CA GLU A 545 16.56 2.34 -11.66
C GLU A 545 16.16 3.61 -12.44
N VAL A 546 14.91 4.07 -12.35
CA VAL A 546 14.41 5.16 -13.20
C VAL A 546 14.19 6.45 -12.41
N SER A 547 14.81 7.52 -12.89
CA SER A 547 14.74 8.90 -12.38
C SER A 547 13.32 9.35 -12.03
N VAL A 548 13.18 9.99 -10.86
CA VAL A 548 11.94 10.57 -10.28
C VAL A 548 11.22 11.57 -11.19
N THR A 549 11.86 12.01 -12.27
CA THR A 549 11.34 13.06 -13.17
C THR A 549 10.32 12.57 -14.20
N GLU A 550 10.17 11.26 -14.41
CA GLU A 550 9.21 10.73 -15.38
C GLU A 550 8.50 9.49 -14.84
N GLN A 551 7.22 9.62 -14.49
CA GLN A 551 6.39 8.47 -14.14
C GLN A 551 6.12 7.63 -15.40
N HIS A 552 6.50 6.35 -15.38
CA HIS A 552 6.31 5.45 -16.53
C HIS A 552 5.04 4.63 -16.38
N VAL A 553 4.31 4.43 -17.48
CA VAL A 553 3.17 3.50 -17.54
C VAL A 553 3.58 2.26 -18.32
N ARG A 554 3.13 1.09 -17.89
CA ARG A 554 3.14 -0.13 -18.70
C ARG A 554 1.73 -0.61 -18.92
N LEU A 555 1.48 -1.26 -20.06
CA LEU A 555 0.31 -2.10 -20.21
C LEU A 555 0.69 -3.51 -19.77
N VAL A 556 0.03 -4.02 -18.74
CA VAL A 556 0.28 -5.34 -18.17
C VAL A 556 -0.97 -6.20 -18.35
N ALA A 557 -0.77 -7.41 -18.87
CA ALA A 557 -1.76 -8.47 -18.87
C ALA A 557 -1.23 -9.62 -17.99
N ASP A 558 -2.11 -10.50 -17.51
CA ASP A 558 -1.71 -11.69 -16.77
C ASP A 558 -1.96 -12.97 -17.57
N GLY A 559 -0.99 -13.86 -17.65
CA GLY A 559 -1.10 -15.15 -18.36
C GLY A 559 -2.13 -16.11 -17.74
N SER A 560 -2.60 -15.87 -16.51
CA SER A 560 -3.71 -16.60 -15.89
C SER A 560 -5.09 -16.11 -16.31
N SER A 561 -5.20 -15.01 -17.08
CA SER A 561 -6.45 -14.55 -17.71
C SER A 561 -6.90 -15.47 -18.86
N ARG A 562 -6.78 -16.79 -18.65
CA ARG A 562 -7.24 -17.86 -19.52
C ARG A 562 -8.72 -17.74 -19.90
N GLU A 563 -9.47 -16.92 -19.18
CA GLU A 563 -10.84 -16.50 -19.50
C GLU A 563 -10.94 -15.79 -20.87
N ASN A 564 -9.86 -15.18 -21.37
CA ASN A 564 -9.79 -14.57 -22.71
C ASN A 564 -9.18 -15.48 -23.78
N ILE A 565 -8.85 -16.74 -23.49
CA ILE A 565 -8.31 -17.67 -24.51
C ILE A 565 -9.28 -17.87 -25.67
N ALA A 566 -10.58 -17.89 -25.40
CA ALA A 566 -11.59 -18.02 -26.45
C ALA A 566 -11.54 -16.84 -27.43
N LEU A 567 -11.38 -15.62 -26.89
CA LEU A 567 -11.18 -14.41 -27.69
C LEU A 567 -9.86 -14.45 -28.45
N LEU A 568 -8.75 -14.79 -27.79
CA LEU A 568 -7.44 -14.87 -28.43
C LEU A 568 -7.42 -15.92 -29.55
N ARG A 569 -8.18 -17.02 -29.42
CA ARG A 569 -8.40 -17.99 -30.50
C ARG A 569 -9.26 -17.39 -31.61
N ALA A 570 -10.37 -16.74 -31.28
CA ALA A 570 -11.26 -16.10 -32.25
C ALA A 570 -10.63 -14.92 -33.01
N LEU A 571 -9.58 -14.28 -32.48
CA LEU A 571 -8.78 -13.27 -33.18
C LEU A 571 -7.69 -13.89 -34.06
N LYS A 572 -7.38 -15.17 -33.86
CA LYS A 572 -6.33 -15.90 -34.59
C LYS A 572 -6.90 -16.71 -35.75
N GLU A 573 -8.06 -17.32 -35.53
CA GLU A 573 -8.91 -17.91 -36.58
C GLU A 573 -9.49 -16.81 -37.47
#